data_AF-A0A820KF52-F1
#
_entry.id   AF-A0A820KF52-F1
#
_cell.length_a   1.000
_cell.length_b   1.000
_cell.length_c   1.000
_cell.angle_alpha   90.00
_cell.angle_beta   90.00
_cell.angle_gamma   90.00
#
_symmetry.space_group_name_H-M   'P 1'
#
loop_
_entity.id
_entity.type
_entity.pdbx_description
1 polymer ?
#
loop_
_entity_poly.entity_id
_entity_poly.type
_entity_poly.pdbx_seq_one_letter_code
_entity_poly.pdbx_strand_id
1 'polypeptide(L)'
;KHFMPKFDEKRQAILKNKEWRHMACQDILSVPDKWEYPWVAAWDLAFHLIPFAHIDPDFAKSQLKLIMREWYMHANGQIMAYEMNLDDVNPPVIAWSAWRVYKMSAVSVKERDRDFLTSVFLKLLLNFSWWINRKDPTNKNLFSGGFMGLDNIGVFDRTEELPEGMTMKQSDGTSWIAFFAVVMLQISLELSGGQDGYPVNDAFQDISSKF
;
A
#
# COMPACT_ATOMS: atom_id res chain seq x y z
N LYS A 1 1.65 5.13 33.52
CA LYS A 1 0.21 5.53 33.57
C LYS A 1 -0.44 4.98 32.31
N HIS A 2 -1.46 4.13 32.47
CA HIS A 2 -2.15 3.40 31.39
C HIS A 2 -2.60 4.33 30.25
N PHE A 3 -2.10 4.08 29.04
CA PHE A 3 -2.73 4.52 27.80
C PHE A 3 -3.66 3.40 27.32
N MET A 4 -4.80 3.24 27.99
CA MET A 4 -5.97 2.76 27.25
C MET A 4 -6.46 3.97 26.44
N PRO A 5 -6.81 3.82 25.15
CA PRO A 5 -7.40 4.91 24.38
C PRO A 5 -8.58 5.46 25.17
N LYS A 6 -8.65 6.78 25.35
CA LYS A 6 -9.80 7.40 26.03
C LYS A 6 -11.06 7.03 25.23
N PHE A 7 -12.17 6.81 25.91
CA PHE A 7 -13.44 6.39 25.29
C PHE A 7 -13.86 7.25 24.07
N ASP A 8 -13.43 8.51 24.04
CA ASP A 8 -13.64 9.45 22.93
C ASP A 8 -12.87 9.08 21.65
N GLU A 9 -11.61 8.62 21.75
CA GLU A 9 -10.79 8.27 20.58
C GLU A 9 -11.36 7.06 19.84
N LYS A 10 -11.86 6.05 20.59
CA LYS A 10 -12.57 4.91 19.99
C LYS A 10 -13.84 5.34 19.26
N ARG A 11 -14.58 6.30 19.83
CA ARG A 11 -15.80 6.83 19.21
C ARG A 11 -15.49 7.64 17.94
N GLN A 12 -14.41 8.40 17.95
CA GLN A 12 -13.91 9.12 16.77
C GLN A 12 -13.41 8.18 15.69
N ALA A 13 -12.68 7.11 16.04
CA ALA A 13 -12.25 6.09 15.07
C ALA A 13 -13.46 5.40 14.40
N ILE A 14 -14.51 5.07 15.16
CA ILE A 14 -15.77 4.52 14.60
C ILE A 14 -16.42 5.49 13.62
N LEU A 15 -16.40 6.80 13.91
CA LEU A 15 -16.95 7.82 13.01
C LEU A 15 -16.08 8.03 11.77
N LYS A 16 -14.75 8.00 11.90
CA LYS A 16 -13.79 8.12 10.79
C LYS A 16 -13.86 6.93 9.84
N ASN A 17 -13.99 5.72 10.38
CA ASN A 17 -13.92 4.47 9.61
C ASN A 17 -15.30 4.00 9.08
N LYS A 18 -16.32 4.86 9.07
CA LYS A 18 -17.72 4.51 8.74
C LYS A 18 -17.93 3.95 7.32
N GLU A 19 -17.01 4.22 6.40
CA GLU A 19 -17.03 3.73 5.01
C GLU A 19 -16.46 2.29 4.90
N TRP A 20 -15.74 1.82 5.92
CA TRP A 20 -15.08 0.51 5.95
C TRP A 20 -15.94 -0.58 6.62
N ARG A 21 -17.26 -0.59 6.36
CA ARG A 21 -18.21 -1.52 7.00
C ARG A 21 -17.96 -3.01 6.69
N HIS A 22 -17.21 -3.28 5.63
CA HIS A 22 -16.82 -4.62 5.20
C HIS A 22 -15.60 -5.16 5.94
N MET A 23 -14.90 -4.31 6.71
CA MET A 23 -13.66 -4.68 7.35
C MET A 23 -13.89 -5.73 8.45
N ALA A 24 -13.10 -6.80 8.40
CA ALA A 24 -13.14 -7.88 9.37
C ALA A 24 -11.71 -8.27 9.76
N CYS A 25 -11.28 -7.83 10.95
CA CYS A 25 -9.92 -8.06 11.44
C CYS A 25 -9.87 -9.25 12.40
N GLN A 26 -9.64 -10.46 11.86
CA GLN A 26 -9.49 -11.68 12.66
C GLN A 26 -8.14 -12.37 12.45
N ASP A 27 -7.23 -11.70 11.73
CA ASP A 27 -5.95 -12.25 11.34
C ASP A 27 -4.81 -11.62 12.16
N ILE A 28 -3.64 -12.25 12.09
CA ILE A 28 -2.42 -11.77 12.73
C ILE A 28 -1.66 -10.89 11.72
N LEU A 29 -1.47 -9.62 12.08
CA LEU A 29 -0.69 -8.65 11.30
C LEU A 29 0.54 -8.19 12.10
N SER A 30 1.66 -7.96 11.41
CA SER A 30 2.82 -7.32 12.03
C SER A 30 2.51 -5.86 12.35
N VAL A 31 2.92 -5.41 13.54
CA VAL A 31 2.74 -4.03 14.02
C VAL A 31 4.10 -3.40 14.33
N PRO A 32 4.23 -2.06 14.29
CA PRO A 32 5.53 -1.40 14.49
C PRO A 32 6.14 -1.65 15.87
N ASP A 33 5.32 -1.63 16.93
CA ASP A 33 5.79 -1.92 18.28
C ASP A 33 4.67 -2.50 19.15
N LYS A 34 5.00 -3.43 20.05
CA LYS A 34 4.00 -4.08 20.92
C LYS A 34 3.45 -3.19 22.03
N TRP A 35 4.11 -2.08 22.34
CA TRP A 35 3.80 -1.21 23.48
C TRP A 35 3.34 0.18 23.04
N GLU A 36 4.11 0.85 22.18
CA GLU A 36 3.87 2.23 21.74
C GLU A 36 2.92 2.30 20.54
N TYR A 37 3.05 1.36 19.59
CA TYR A 37 2.26 1.32 18.37
C TYR A 37 1.66 -0.08 18.12
N PRO A 38 0.81 -0.60 19.04
CA PRO A 38 0.26 -1.95 18.95
C PRO A 38 -0.91 -2.06 17.96
N TRP A 39 -0.76 -1.46 16.78
CA TRP A 39 -1.78 -1.36 15.74
C TRP A 39 -1.13 -1.47 14.37
N VAL A 40 -1.88 -1.94 13.38
CA VAL A 40 -1.35 -2.12 12.03
C VAL A 40 -1.37 -0.80 11.26
N ALA A 41 -0.26 -0.52 10.58
CA ALA A 41 -0.16 0.49 9.53
C ALA A 41 0.34 -0.20 8.25
N ALA A 42 -0.36 0.01 7.13
CA ALA A 42 0.00 -0.67 5.89
C ALA A 42 1.40 -0.29 5.39
N TRP A 43 1.81 0.97 5.55
CA TRP A 43 3.13 1.39 5.09
C TRP A 43 4.26 0.77 5.95
N ASP A 44 4.13 0.76 7.29
CA ASP A 44 5.07 0.07 8.18
C ASP A 44 5.14 -1.43 7.88
N LEU A 45 3.97 -2.07 7.69
CA LEU A 45 3.88 -3.47 7.30
C LEU A 45 4.74 -3.73 6.06
N ALA A 46 4.67 -2.88 5.02
CA ALA A 46 5.48 -3.03 3.82
C ALA A 46 6.99 -3.15 4.12
N PHE A 47 7.50 -2.37 5.08
CA PHE A 47 8.90 -2.44 5.50
C PHE A 47 9.21 -3.66 6.35
N HIS A 48 8.31 -4.06 7.27
CA HIS A 48 8.47 -5.26 8.09
C HIS A 48 8.67 -6.52 7.25
N LEU A 49 8.03 -6.60 6.09
CA LEU A 49 8.06 -7.81 5.27
C LEU A 49 9.38 -8.05 4.55
N ILE A 50 10.26 -7.03 4.45
CA ILE A 50 11.59 -7.19 3.87
C ILE A 50 12.50 -8.08 4.73
N PRO A 51 12.69 -7.80 6.04
CA PRO A 51 13.42 -8.72 6.91
C PRO A 51 12.67 -10.04 7.08
N PHE A 52 11.33 -10.06 7.18
CA PHE A 52 10.59 -11.33 7.25
C PHE A 52 10.83 -12.21 6.03
N ALA A 53 10.92 -11.66 4.82
CA ALA A 53 11.20 -12.46 3.63
C ALA A 53 12.57 -13.15 3.64
N HIS A 54 13.52 -12.75 4.50
CA HIS A 54 14.77 -13.49 4.69
C HIS A 54 14.62 -14.67 5.66
N ILE A 55 13.62 -14.64 6.53
CA ILE A 55 13.42 -15.62 7.61
C ILE A 55 12.31 -16.59 7.24
N ASP A 56 11.16 -16.06 6.83
CA ASP A 56 9.94 -16.75 6.43
C ASP A 56 9.29 -16.01 5.25
N PRO A 57 9.69 -16.35 3.99
CA PRO A 57 9.10 -15.78 2.79
C PRO A 57 7.60 -16.04 2.65
N ASP A 58 7.10 -17.17 3.15
CA ASP A 58 5.69 -17.53 3.02
C ASP A 58 4.82 -16.70 3.96
N PHE A 59 5.29 -16.45 5.19
CA PHE A 59 4.68 -15.46 6.07
C PHE A 59 4.67 -14.08 5.41
N ALA A 60 5.79 -13.63 4.85
CA ALA A 60 5.87 -12.32 4.20
C ALA A 60 4.87 -12.17 3.03
N LYS A 61 4.78 -13.19 2.18
CA LYS A 61 3.79 -13.26 1.09
C LYS A 61 2.35 -13.30 1.61
N SER A 62 2.09 -14.03 2.69
CA SER A 62 0.76 -14.13 3.29
C SER A 62 0.24 -12.79 3.78
N GLN A 63 1.10 -11.97 4.42
CA GLN A 63 0.76 -10.63 4.90
C GLN A 63 0.42 -9.67 3.76
N LEU A 64 1.17 -9.72 2.65
CA LEU A 64 0.89 -8.91 1.45
C LEU A 64 -0.42 -9.31 0.78
N LYS A 65 -0.68 -10.62 0.68
CA LYS A 65 -1.98 -11.11 0.17
C LYS A 65 -3.11 -10.65 1.09
N LEU A 66 -2.90 -10.73 2.40
CA LEU A 66 -3.89 -10.42 3.42
C LEU A 66 -4.34 -8.95 3.39
N ILE A 67 -3.40 -8.01 3.41
CA ILE A 67 -3.72 -6.56 3.41
C ILE A 67 -4.45 -6.10 2.13
N MET A 68 -4.42 -6.92 1.08
CA MET A 68 -5.11 -6.69 -0.20
C MET A 68 -6.39 -7.52 -0.37
N ARG A 69 -6.81 -8.28 0.66
CA ARG A 69 -8.08 -9.01 0.63
C ARG A 69 -9.27 -8.07 0.76
N GLU A 70 -10.42 -8.54 0.33
CA GLU A 70 -11.69 -7.84 0.31
C GLU A 70 -12.16 -7.32 1.68
N TRP A 71 -11.61 -7.82 2.78
CA TRP A 71 -11.89 -7.36 4.14
C TRP A 71 -10.82 -6.43 4.74
N TYR A 72 -9.73 -6.13 4.01
CA TYR A 72 -8.72 -5.10 4.37
C TYR A 72 -8.53 -4.04 3.27
N MET A 73 -9.06 -4.29 2.08
CA MET A 73 -9.01 -3.40 0.92
C MET A 73 -10.42 -3.02 0.52
N HIS A 74 -10.68 -1.71 0.47
CA HIS A 74 -11.97 -1.18 0.06
C HIS A 74 -12.24 -1.52 -1.41
N ALA A 75 -13.50 -1.77 -1.76
CA ALA A 75 -13.96 -2.10 -3.11
C ALA A 75 -13.62 -1.04 -4.19
N ASN A 76 -13.17 0.15 -3.77
CA ASN A 76 -12.78 1.26 -4.66
C ASN A 76 -11.28 1.20 -5.02
N GLY A 77 -10.52 0.25 -4.48
CA GLY A 77 -9.09 0.13 -4.67
C GLY A 77 -8.24 0.59 -3.48
N GLN A 78 -8.81 1.25 -2.47
CA GLN A 78 -8.04 1.77 -1.34
C GLN A 78 -7.56 0.64 -0.43
N ILE A 79 -6.28 0.64 -0.10
CA ILE A 79 -5.72 -0.18 0.97
C ILE A 79 -5.81 0.63 2.25
N MET A 80 -6.21 0.01 3.36
CA MET A 80 -6.31 0.70 4.64
C MET A 80 -4.99 1.38 5.02
N ALA A 81 -5.05 2.57 5.61
CA ALA A 81 -3.86 3.23 6.14
C ALA A 81 -3.46 2.64 7.49
N TYR A 82 -4.18 3.00 8.56
CA TYR A 82 -3.95 2.47 9.91
C TYR A 82 -5.26 2.39 10.71
N GLU A 83 -5.28 1.58 11.77
CA GLU A 83 -6.52 1.20 12.46
C GLU A 83 -7.35 2.40 13.02
N MET A 84 -6.72 3.54 13.33
CA MET A 84 -7.43 4.73 13.83
C MET A 84 -8.02 5.59 12.71
N ASN A 85 -7.55 5.44 11.48
CA ASN A 85 -8.01 6.17 10.31
C ASN A 85 -7.71 5.37 9.03
N LEU A 86 -8.63 4.49 8.66
CA LEU A 86 -8.45 3.59 7.51
C LEU A 86 -8.47 4.35 6.18
N ASP A 87 -9.20 5.47 6.13
CA ASP A 87 -9.34 6.34 4.97
C ASP A 87 -8.16 7.30 4.75
N ASP A 88 -7.21 7.35 5.70
CA ASP A 88 -5.99 8.14 5.50
C ASP A 88 -5.20 7.63 4.29
N VAL A 89 -4.23 8.42 3.89
CA VAL A 89 -3.30 8.10 2.82
C VAL A 89 -1.96 7.81 3.45
N ASN A 90 -1.31 6.72 3.04
CA ASN A 90 0.08 6.44 3.40
C ASN A 90 0.92 6.28 2.12
N PRO A 91 2.26 6.36 2.18
CA PRO A 91 3.09 6.04 1.02
C PRO A 91 2.74 4.64 0.46
N PRO A 92 2.49 4.49 -0.85
CA PRO A 92 2.10 3.23 -1.49
C PRO A 92 3.29 2.28 -1.70
N VAL A 93 4.08 2.08 -0.65
CA VAL A 93 5.28 1.22 -0.65
C VAL A 93 4.95 -0.28 -0.63
N ILE A 94 3.67 -0.64 -0.49
CA ILE A 94 3.20 -2.03 -0.55
C ILE A 94 3.58 -2.71 -1.88
N ALA A 95 3.48 -2.00 -3.01
CA ALA A 95 3.87 -2.54 -4.31
C ALA A 95 5.37 -2.88 -4.36
N TRP A 96 6.20 -1.98 -3.82
CA TRP A 96 7.63 -2.21 -3.69
C TRP A 96 7.92 -3.41 -2.79
N SER A 97 7.24 -3.51 -1.65
CA SER A 97 7.39 -4.65 -0.75
C SER A 97 7.05 -5.96 -1.45
N ALA A 98 5.94 -6.03 -2.18
CA ALA A 98 5.57 -7.20 -2.98
C ALA A 98 6.64 -7.60 -3.99
N TRP A 99 7.20 -6.63 -4.72
CA TRP A 99 8.28 -6.87 -5.66
C TRP A 99 9.56 -7.40 -4.98
N ARG A 100 9.92 -6.83 -3.82
CA ARG A 100 11.09 -7.26 -3.06
C ARG A 100 10.90 -8.66 -2.49
N VAL A 101 9.78 -8.93 -1.82
CA VAL A 101 9.45 -10.24 -1.26
C VAL A 101 9.46 -11.31 -2.36
N TYR A 102 8.83 -11.05 -3.51
CA TYR A 102 8.86 -11.95 -4.66
C TYR A 102 10.30 -12.33 -5.06
N LYS A 103 11.15 -11.32 -5.27
CA LYS A 103 12.55 -11.56 -5.69
C LYS A 103 13.40 -12.24 -4.62
N MET A 104 13.12 -11.98 -3.34
CA MET A 104 13.89 -12.51 -2.21
C MET A 104 13.44 -13.91 -1.81
N SER A 105 12.23 -14.31 -2.20
CA SER A 105 11.64 -15.62 -1.85
C SER A 105 12.17 -16.82 -2.64
N ALA A 106 13.15 -16.62 -3.52
CA ALA A 106 13.68 -17.68 -4.38
C ALA A 106 15.19 -17.53 -4.60
N VAL A 107 15.90 -18.65 -4.72
CA VAL A 107 17.34 -18.67 -4.98
C VAL A 107 17.62 -18.43 -6.47
N SER A 108 16.80 -19.01 -7.34
CA SER A 108 16.88 -18.83 -8.78
C SER A 108 15.61 -18.17 -9.34
N VAL A 109 15.71 -17.57 -10.54
CA VAL A 109 14.55 -16.92 -11.19
C VAL A 109 13.41 -17.91 -11.46
N LYS A 110 13.74 -19.17 -11.77
CA LYS A 110 12.76 -20.21 -12.08
C LYS A 110 11.93 -20.69 -10.88
N GLU A 111 12.44 -20.46 -9.66
CA GLU A 111 11.77 -20.80 -8.41
C GLU A 111 10.85 -19.68 -7.90
N ARG A 112 10.84 -18.52 -8.58
CA ARG A 112 10.04 -17.38 -8.13
C ARG A 112 8.55 -17.67 -8.29
N ASP A 113 7.81 -17.30 -7.24
CA ASP A 113 6.38 -17.53 -7.12
C ASP A 113 5.57 -16.49 -7.92
N ARG A 114 5.39 -16.78 -9.21
CA ARG A 114 4.65 -15.91 -10.14
C ARG A 114 3.16 -15.87 -9.85
N ASP A 115 2.60 -16.89 -9.22
CA ASP A 115 1.18 -16.92 -8.84
C ASP A 115 0.93 -15.93 -7.70
N PHE A 116 1.82 -15.88 -6.71
CA PHE A 116 1.84 -14.81 -5.72
C PHE A 116 1.93 -13.43 -6.40
N LEU A 117 2.90 -13.24 -7.29
CA LEU A 117 3.13 -11.93 -7.92
C LEU A 117 1.92 -11.49 -8.77
N THR A 118 1.33 -12.41 -9.53
CA THR A 118 0.12 -12.17 -10.33
C THR A 118 -1.05 -11.79 -9.43
N SER A 119 -1.26 -12.53 -8.33
CA SER A 119 -2.34 -12.27 -7.39
C SER A 119 -2.26 -10.88 -6.77
N VAL A 120 -1.08 -10.44 -6.35
CA VAL A 120 -0.91 -9.09 -5.76
C VAL A 120 -0.93 -8.01 -6.82
N PHE A 121 -0.38 -8.25 -8.02
CA PHE A 121 -0.40 -7.29 -9.12
C PHE A 121 -1.83 -6.88 -9.51
N LEU A 122 -2.75 -7.84 -9.62
CA LEU A 122 -4.16 -7.54 -9.93
C LEU A 122 -4.83 -6.65 -8.88
N LYS A 123 -4.49 -6.80 -7.60
CA LYS A 123 -4.99 -5.94 -6.53
C LYS A 123 -4.30 -4.57 -6.55
N LEU A 124 -3.00 -4.54 -6.80
CA LEU A 124 -2.24 -3.31 -6.95
C LEU A 124 -2.73 -2.46 -8.14
N LEU A 125 -3.25 -3.06 -9.22
CA LEU A 125 -3.92 -2.32 -10.30
C LEU A 125 -5.14 -1.53 -9.82
N LEU A 126 -5.96 -2.13 -8.94
CA LEU A 126 -7.10 -1.45 -8.33
C LEU A 126 -6.61 -0.30 -7.45
N ASN A 127 -5.54 -0.52 -6.67
CA ASN A 127 -4.96 0.51 -5.84
C ASN A 127 -4.34 1.66 -6.65
N PHE A 128 -3.61 1.35 -7.70
CA PHE A 128 -3.04 2.35 -8.60
C PHE A 128 -4.12 3.19 -9.28
N SER A 129 -5.20 2.53 -9.73
CA SER A 129 -6.37 3.23 -10.27
C SER A 129 -7.03 4.15 -9.25
N TRP A 130 -7.12 3.74 -7.98
CA TRP A 130 -7.62 4.60 -6.91
C TRP A 130 -6.75 5.84 -6.71
N TRP A 131 -5.43 5.69 -6.71
CA TRP A 131 -4.48 6.80 -6.58
C TRP A 131 -4.65 7.84 -7.70
N ILE A 132 -4.67 7.40 -8.96
CA ILE A 132 -4.86 8.28 -10.12
C ILE A 132 -6.18 9.03 -10.01
N ASN A 133 -7.28 8.35 -9.68
CA ASN A 133 -8.60 8.97 -9.71
C ASN A 133 -8.93 9.85 -8.50
N ARG A 134 -8.37 9.55 -7.32
CA ARG A 134 -8.76 10.23 -6.06
C ARG A 134 -7.72 11.21 -5.54
N LYS A 135 -6.46 11.09 -5.96
CA LYS A 135 -5.36 11.91 -5.44
C LYS A 135 -4.66 12.77 -6.48
N ASP A 136 -5.12 12.74 -7.73
CA ASP A 136 -4.81 13.75 -8.76
C ASP A 136 -6.08 14.56 -9.13
N PRO A 137 -6.56 15.46 -8.25
CA PRO A 137 -7.80 16.19 -8.47
C PRO A 137 -7.77 17.11 -9.69
N THR A 138 -6.58 17.41 -10.22
CA THR A 138 -6.41 18.31 -11.38
C THR A 138 -6.12 17.57 -12.69
N ASN A 139 -5.98 16.24 -12.64
CA ASN A 139 -5.56 15.40 -13.78
C ASN A 139 -4.25 15.89 -14.43
N LYS A 140 -3.29 16.30 -13.61
CA LYS A 140 -1.98 16.84 -14.03
C LYS A 140 -0.81 15.98 -13.53
N ASN A 141 -1.09 14.79 -13.02
CA ASN A 141 -0.14 13.92 -12.34
C ASN A 141 0.54 14.61 -11.15
N LEU A 142 -0.19 15.48 -10.44
CA LEU A 142 0.28 16.15 -9.23
C LEU A 142 -0.50 15.62 -8.04
N PHE A 143 0.13 14.71 -7.30
CA PHE A 143 -0.51 13.98 -6.23
C PHE A 143 -0.37 14.68 -4.89
N SER A 144 -1.47 14.76 -4.15
CA SER A 144 -1.51 15.42 -2.83
C SER A 144 -2.61 14.82 -1.95
N GLY A 145 -2.47 15.04 -0.64
CA GLY A 145 -3.44 14.69 0.40
C GLY A 145 -2.96 13.56 1.31
N GLY A 146 -3.10 13.77 2.63
CA GLY A 146 -2.86 12.79 3.69
C GLY A 146 -1.40 12.62 4.11
N PHE A 147 -1.16 11.61 4.94
CA PHE A 147 0.13 11.31 5.56
C PHE A 147 1.10 10.62 4.59
N MET A 148 2.08 11.34 4.05
CA MET A 148 3.10 10.75 3.16
C MET A 148 4.39 10.32 3.90
N GLY A 149 4.26 9.82 5.14
CA GLY A 149 5.36 9.18 5.88
C GLY A 149 6.27 10.14 6.67
N LEU A 150 5.98 11.45 6.68
CA LEU A 150 6.83 12.47 7.31
C LEU A 150 5.96 13.49 8.06
N ASP A 151 5.65 13.18 9.33
CA ASP A 151 4.74 13.96 10.19
C ASP A 151 5.25 15.38 10.49
N ASN A 152 6.56 15.60 10.46
CA ASN A 152 7.18 16.79 11.07
C ASN A 152 7.98 17.68 10.09
N ILE A 153 7.85 17.49 8.78
CA ILE A 153 8.47 18.39 7.80
C ILE A 153 7.40 19.34 7.26
N GLY A 154 6.84 20.20 8.12
CA GLY A 154 5.79 21.14 7.72
C GLY A 154 5.55 22.22 8.75
N VAL A 155 5.05 23.37 8.28
CA VAL A 155 4.64 24.50 9.15
C VAL A 155 3.19 24.31 9.64
N PHE A 156 2.48 23.33 9.10
CA PHE A 156 1.07 23.03 9.37
C PHE A 156 0.80 21.52 9.21
N ASP A 157 -0.26 21.04 9.84
CA ASP A 157 -0.75 19.67 9.67
C ASP A 157 -1.27 19.48 8.23
N ARG A 158 -0.72 18.48 7.54
CA ARG A 158 -1.02 18.19 6.13
C ARG A 158 -2.31 17.39 5.95
N THR A 159 -2.88 16.90 7.05
CA THR A 159 -4.14 16.14 7.07
C THR A 159 -5.36 17.02 7.32
N GLU A 160 -5.16 18.27 7.78
CA GLU A 160 -6.24 19.23 8.00
C GLU A 160 -6.65 19.97 6.72
N GLU A 161 -7.88 20.48 6.72
CA GLU A 161 -8.37 21.35 5.63
C GLU A 161 -7.58 22.65 5.60
N LEU A 162 -7.06 23.02 4.42
CA LEU A 162 -6.39 24.29 4.23
C LEU A 162 -7.39 25.44 4.24
N PRO A 163 -6.96 26.67 4.63
CA PRO A 163 -7.78 27.86 4.48
C PRO A 163 -8.35 28.02 3.07
N GLU A 164 -9.54 28.62 2.97
CA GLU A 164 -10.26 28.78 1.71
C GLU A 164 -9.38 29.42 0.61
N GLY A 165 -9.39 28.83 -0.58
CA GLY A 165 -8.59 29.28 -1.73
C GLY A 165 -7.13 28.79 -1.75
N MET A 166 -6.66 28.10 -0.72
CA MET A 166 -5.33 27.49 -0.71
C MET A 166 -5.35 26.07 -1.28
N THR A 167 -4.27 25.68 -1.97
CA THR A 167 -4.06 24.31 -2.45
C THR A 167 -2.67 23.85 -2.06
N MET A 168 -2.56 22.61 -1.58
CA MET A 168 -1.28 22.00 -1.24
C MET A 168 -0.82 21.12 -2.39
N LYS A 169 0.46 21.22 -2.75
CA LYS A 169 1.13 20.29 -3.66
C LYS A 169 2.27 19.62 -2.91
N GLN A 170 2.28 18.29 -2.95
CA GLN A 170 3.22 17.45 -2.21
C GLN A 170 4.20 16.81 -3.20
N SER A 171 5.46 17.25 -3.15
CA SER A 171 6.51 16.68 -4.02
C SER A 171 6.76 15.21 -3.70
N ASP A 172 6.77 14.87 -2.41
CA ASP A 172 6.80 13.50 -1.90
C ASP A 172 5.60 12.68 -2.40
N GLY A 173 4.39 13.23 -2.32
CA GLY A 173 3.16 12.68 -2.93
C GLY A 173 3.37 12.22 -4.37
N THR A 174 3.86 13.13 -5.20
CA THR A 174 4.10 12.86 -6.62
C THR A 174 5.25 11.86 -6.84
N SER A 175 6.35 11.99 -6.09
CA SER A 175 7.48 11.05 -6.16
C SER A 175 7.08 9.63 -5.79
N TRP A 176 6.19 9.45 -4.81
CA TRP A 176 5.69 8.15 -4.42
C TRP A 176 4.85 7.47 -5.50
N ILE A 177 4.02 8.22 -6.23
CA ILE A 177 3.24 7.65 -7.34
C ILE A 177 4.12 7.34 -8.56
N ALA A 178 5.11 8.19 -8.86
CA ALA A 178 6.11 7.87 -9.88
C ALA A 178 6.86 6.57 -9.52
N PHE A 179 7.26 6.42 -8.26
CA PHE A 179 7.89 5.19 -7.79
C PHE A 179 6.96 3.97 -7.89
N PHE A 180 5.68 4.12 -7.52
CA PHE A 180 4.69 3.06 -7.65
C PHE A 180 4.53 2.64 -9.14
N ALA A 181 4.40 3.59 -10.07
CA ALA A 181 4.33 3.29 -11.50
C ALA A 181 5.55 2.50 -11.99
N VAL A 182 6.77 2.92 -11.61
CA VAL A 182 8.00 2.20 -11.97
C VAL A 182 8.01 0.76 -11.42
N VAL A 183 7.53 0.56 -10.20
CA VAL A 183 7.44 -0.80 -9.63
C VAL A 183 6.39 -1.63 -10.37
N MET A 184 5.23 -1.06 -10.72
CA MET A 184 4.20 -1.76 -11.47
C MET A 184 4.69 -2.15 -12.87
N LEU A 185 5.45 -1.29 -13.53
CA LEU A 185 6.12 -1.60 -14.80
C LEU A 185 7.11 -2.76 -14.64
N GLN A 186 7.91 -2.78 -13.58
CA GLN A 186 8.83 -3.89 -13.32
C GLN A 186 8.09 -5.21 -13.11
N ILE A 187 6.99 -5.18 -12.37
CA ILE A 187 6.16 -6.38 -12.13
C ILE A 187 5.50 -6.83 -13.44
N SER A 188 4.95 -5.93 -14.24
CA SER A 188 4.28 -6.29 -15.50
C SER A 188 5.26 -6.89 -16.52
N LEU A 189 6.48 -6.35 -16.61
CA LEU A 189 7.55 -6.91 -17.45
C LEU A 189 8.04 -8.28 -16.95
N GLU A 190 8.17 -8.47 -15.63
CA GLU A 190 8.44 -9.80 -15.08
C GLU A 190 7.32 -10.77 -15.47
N LEU A 191 6.05 -10.35 -15.29
CA LEU A 191 4.88 -11.17 -15.56
C LEU A 191 4.64 -11.43 -17.05
N SER A 192 5.14 -10.59 -17.96
CA SER A 192 5.09 -10.85 -19.41
C SER A 192 6.02 -11.98 -19.85
N GLY A 193 7.04 -12.33 -19.08
CA GLY A 193 7.93 -13.46 -19.38
C GLY A 193 8.92 -13.19 -20.52
N GLY A 194 9.34 -14.25 -21.24
CA GLY A 194 10.20 -14.14 -22.43
C GLY A 194 11.71 -14.03 -22.17
N GLN A 195 12.16 -13.48 -21.04
CA GLN A 195 13.60 -13.31 -20.75
C GLN A 195 14.20 -14.40 -19.83
N ASP A 196 13.37 -15.14 -19.09
CA ASP A 196 13.82 -16.08 -18.05
C ASP A 196 13.34 -17.53 -18.25
N GLY A 197 12.95 -17.88 -19.48
CA GLY A 197 12.44 -19.20 -19.84
C GLY A 197 10.96 -19.43 -19.53
N TYR A 198 10.24 -18.40 -19.05
CA TYR A 198 8.79 -18.39 -18.98
C TYR A 198 8.17 -18.08 -20.35
N PRO A 199 7.02 -18.69 -20.70
CA PRO A 199 6.30 -18.32 -21.91
C PRO A 199 5.88 -16.85 -21.86
N VAL A 200 5.80 -16.23 -23.04
CA VAL A 200 5.30 -14.86 -23.16
C VAL A 200 3.82 -14.83 -22.77
N ASN A 201 3.43 -13.81 -22.01
CA ASN A 201 2.05 -13.49 -21.68
C ASN A 201 1.71 -12.09 -22.16
N ASP A 202 1.02 -12.02 -23.30
CA ASP A 202 0.68 -10.76 -23.97
C ASP A 202 -0.19 -9.84 -23.11
N ALA A 203 -1.03 -10.38 -22.21
CA ALA A 203 -1.88 -9.56 -21.35
C ALA A 203 -1.05 -8.68 -20.39
N PHE A 204 0.07 -9.21 -19.87
CA PHE A 204 0.98 -8.44 -19.02
C PHE A 204 1.93 -7.55 -19.83
N GLN A 205 2.23 -7.91 -21.07
CA GLN A 205 2.96 -7.04 -21.98
C GLN A 205 2.12 -5.79 -22.33
N ASP A 206 0.86 -5.98 -22.70
CA ASP A 206 -0.05 -4.89 -23.07
C ASP A 206 -0.27 -3.92 -21.91
N ILE A 207 -0.48 -4.45 -20.69
CA ILE A 207 -0.70 -3.59 -19.52
C ILE A 207 0.55 -2.79 -19.11
N SER A 208 1.75 -3.26 -19.49
CA SER A 208 3.00 -2.52 -19.23
C SER A 208 3.00 -1.12 -19.87
N SER A 209 2.24 -0.92 -20.96
CA SER A 209 2.08 0.38 -21.62
C SER A 209 1.33 1.45 -20.79
N LYS A 210 0.76 1.06 -19.62
CA LYS A 210 -0.03 1.94 -18.76
C LYS A 210 0.77 2.59 -17.63
N PHE A 211 2.05 2.23 -17.49
CA PHE A 211 2.97 2.72 -16.47
C PHE A 211 4.16 3.41 -17.12
#